data_AF-A0A4Q3R2T1-F1
#
_entry.id   AF-A0A4Q3R2T1-F1
#
_cell.length_a   1.000
_cell.length_b   1.000
_cell.length_c   1.000
_cell.angle_alpha   90.00
_cell.angle_beta   90.00
_cell.angle_gamma   90.00
#
_symmetry.space_group_name_H-M   'P 1'
#
loop_
_entity.id
_entity.type
_entity.pdbx_description
1 polymer ?
#
loop_
_entity_poly.entity_id
_entity_poly.type
_entity_poly.pdbx_seq_one_letter_code
_entity_poly.pdbx_strand_id
1 'polypeptide(L)' 'MRRLLILALLCPFLSMCQPLSLSGTVFTEEGEPVSGATVAVQRAVTSGIQTTTNDKGEFFLSALQL' A
#
# COMPACT_ATOMS: atom_id res chain seq x y z
N MET A 1 -8.17 32.77 -18.78
CA MET A 1 -8.86 31.54 -19.24
C MET A 1 -7.92 30.44 -19.74
N ARG A 2 -6.75 30.72 -20.35
CA ARG A 2 -5.79 29.67 -20.80
C ARG A 2 -5.13 28.82 -19.70
N ARG A 3 -4.88 29.37 -18.50
CA ARG A 3 -4.26 28.62 -17.37
C ARG A 3 -5.19 27.56 -16.75
N LEU A 4 -6.51 27.73 -16.87
CA LEU A 4 -7.49 26.79 -16.34
C LEU A 4 -7.60 25.51 -17.21
N LEU A 5 -7.36 25.64 -18.52
CA LEU A 5 -7.37 24.52 -19.48
C LEU A 5 -6.20 23.55 -19.28
N ILE A 6 -5.02 24.06 -18.89
CA ILE A 6 -3.82 23.23 -18.64
C ILE A 6 -4.02 22.34 -17.41
N LEU A 7 -4.66 22.86 -16.35
CA LEU A 7 -4.94 22.07 -15.15
C LEU A 7 -5.95 20.95 -15.46
N ALA A 8 -7.03 21.25 -16.19
CA ALA A 8 -8.03 20.26 -16.60
C ALA A 8 -7.47 19.14 -17.51
N LEU A 9 -6.46 19.43 -18.35
CA LEU A 9 -5.79 18.44 -19.21
C LEU A 9 -4.74 17.59 -18.47
N LEU A 10 -4.11 18.11 -17.41
CA LEU A 10 -3.12 17.38 -16.60
C LEU A 10 -3.75 16.52 -15.49
N CYS A 11 -4.94 16.87 -15.01
CA CYS A 11 -5.68 16.09 -14.01
C CYS A 11 -5.81 14.59 -14.33
N PRO A 12 -6.21 14.16 -15.55
CA PRO A 12 -6.27 12.73 -15.87
C PRO A 12 -4.89 12.06 -15.85
N PHE A 13 -3.82 12.77 -16.22
CA PHE A 13 -2.45 12.24 -16.16
C PHE A 13 -1.95 12.04 -14.72
N LEU A 14 -2.30 12.95 -13.81
CA LEU A 14 -1.93 12.84 -12.40
C LEU A 14 -2.74 11.77 -11.65
N SER A 15 -3.96 11.49 -12.12
CA SER A 15 -4.86 10.52 -11.46
C SER A 15 -4.56 9.05 -11.79
N MET A 16 -3.83 8.75 -12.87
CA MET A 16 -3.53 7.36 -13.29
C MET A 16 -2.32 6.72 -12.59
N CYS A 17 -1.53 7.48 -11.82
CA CYS A 17 -0.31 6.97 -11.19
C CYS A 17 -0.35 7.14 -9.66
N GLN A 18 -1.50 6.89 -9.05
CA GLN A 18 -1.59 6.88 -7.59
C GLN A 18 -1.02 5.57 -7.04
N PRO A 19 0.08 5.61 -6.26
CA PRO A 19 0.63 4.40 -5.67
C PRO A 19 -0.38 3.80 -4.70
N LEU A 20 -0.66 2.50 -4.84
CA LEU A 20 -1.48 1.79 -3.88
C LEU A 20 -0.63 1.43 -2.65
N SER A 21 -1.21 1.64 -1.47
CA SER A 21 -0.62 1.23 -0.19
C SER A 21 -1.60 0.35 0.59
N LEU A 22 -1.07 -0.62 1.33
CA LEU A 22 -1.82 -1.47 2.26
C LEU A 22 -1.24 -1.31 3.67
N SER A 23 -2.11 -1.05 4.63
CA SER A 23 -1.76 -0.96 6.05
C SER A 23 -2.75 -1.79 6.87
N GLY A 24 -2.29 -2.31 8.00
CA GLY A 24 -3.15 -3.03 8.92
C GLY A 24 -2.42 -3.46 10.19
N THR A 25 -3.11 -4.25 11.00
CA THR A 25 -2.60 -4.82 12.24
C THR A 25 -2.89 -6.31 12.28
N VAL A 26 -1.92 -7.11 12.69
CA VAL A 26 -2.04 -8.57 12.84
C VAL A 26 -2.28 -8.90 14.31
N PHE A 27 -3.29 -9.72 14.57
CA PHE A 27 -3.69 -10.17 15.91
C PHE A 27 -3.68 -11.71 16.00
N THR A 28 -3.50 -12.24 17.20
CA THR A 28 -3.78 -13.65 17.53
C THR A 28 -5.29 -13.92 17.63
N GLU A 29 -5.68 -15.18 17.83
CA GLU A 29 -7.08 -15.54 18.02
C GLU A 29 -7.68 -14.92 19.30
N GLU A 30 -6.85 -14.65 20.30
CA GLU A 30 -7.21 -14.00 21.56
C GLU A 30 -7.30 -12.46 21.44
N GLY A 31 -6.91 -11.90 20.29
CA GLY A 31 -6.93 -10.46 20.02
C GLY A 31 -5.65 -9.70 20.39
N GLU A 32 -4.56 -10.41 20.72
CA GLU A 32 -3.28 -9.79 21.06
C GLU A 32 -2.46 -9.44 19.80
N PRO A 33 -1.76 -8.29 19.73
CA PRO A 33 -0.98 -7.91 18.56
C PRO A 33 0.24 -8.82 18.36
N VAL A 34 0.52 -9.18 17.10
CA VAL A 34 1.63 -10.07 16.75
C VAL A 34 2.84 -9.28 16.25
N SER A 35 3.92 -9.21 17.03
CA SER A 35 5.21 -8.65 16.60
C SER A 35 6.01 -9.65 15.75
N GLY A 36 6.75 -9.16 14.75
CA GLY A 36 7.67 -9.98 13.96
C GLY A 36 7.01 -10.88 12.91
N ALA A 37 5.70 -10.77 12.67
CA ALA A 37 5.02 -11.53 11.64
C ALA A 37 5.44 -11.06 10.24
N THR A 38 5.71 -12.00 9.34
CA THR A 38 5.98 -11.69 7.93
C THR A 38 4.67 -11.54 7.17
N VAL A 39 4.44 -10.36 6.61
CA VAL A 39 3.27 -10.06 5.76
C VAL A 39 3.76 -9.92 4.32
N ALA A 40 3.27 -10.77 3.42
CA ALA A 40 3.66 -10.76 2.01
C ALA A 40 2.45 -10.65 1.08
N VAL A 41 2.54 -9.74 0.11
CA VAL A 41 1.60 -9.65 -1.01
C VAL A 41 2.24 -10.37 -2.19
N GLN A 42 1.70 -11.54 -2.54
CA GLN A 42 2.19 -12.33 -3.66
C GLN A 42 1.55 -11.86 -4.97
N ARG A 43 2.37 -11.80 -6.03
CA ARG A 43 1.92 -11.55 -7.40
C ARG A 43 2.12 -12.82 -8.22
N ALA A 44 1.15 -13.17 -9.05
CA ALA A 44 1.18 -14.40 -9.83
C ALA A 44 2.38 -14.50 -10.79
N VAL A 45 2.94 -13.35 -11.22
CA VAL A 45 3.93 -13.30 -12.33
C VAL A 45 5.30 -12.77 -11.89
N THR A 46 5.43 -12.17 -10.69
CA THR A 46 6.70 -11.59 -10.20
C THR A 46 6.85 -11.80 -8.70
N SER A 47 8.08 -11.66 -8.20
CA SER A 47 8.36 -11.57 -6.77
C SER A 47 7.44 -10.53 -6.11
N GLY A 48 6.77 -10.95 -5.04
CA GLY A 48 5.90 -10.09 -4.23
C GLY A 48 6.68 -9.07 -3.42
N ILE A 49 5.96 -8.27 -2.64
CA ILE A 49 6.54 -7.37 -1.65
C ILE A 49 6.20 -7.94 -0.27
N GLN A 50 7.16 -7.86 0.66
CA GLN A 50 6.96 -8.29 2.04
C GLN A 50 7.40 -7.21 3.03
N THR A 51 6.81 -7.27 4.21
CA THR A 51 7.18 -6.44 5.37
C THR A 51 7.04 -7.27 6.65
N THR A 52 7.48 -6.70 7.78
CA THR A 52 7.38 -7.33 9.10
C THR A 52 6.59 -6.43 10.03
N THR A 53 5.71 -7.02 10.84
CA THR A 53 4.94 -6.26 11.83
C THR A 53 5.83 -5.73 12.96
N ASN A 54 5.51 -4.54 13.46
CA ASN A 54 6.18 -3.94 14.63
C ASN A 54 5.64 -4.52 15.96
N ASP A 55 6.11 -4.00 17.10
CA ASP A 55 5.69 -4.45 18.44
C ASP A 55 4.20 -4.22 18.77
N LYS A 56 3.50 -3.41 17.96
CA LYS A 56 2.05 -3.20 18.04
C LYS A 56 1.28 -4.05 17.02
N GLY A 57 1.95 -4.96 16.32
CA GLY A 57 1.38 -5.78 15.26
C GLY A 57 1.10 -5.02 13.96
N GLU A 58 1.49 -3.75 13.86
CA GLU A 58 1.19 -2.89 12.71
C GLU A 58 2.13 -3.18 11.54
N PHE A 59 1.61 -3.10 10.32
CA PHE A 59 2.39 -3.20 9.10
C PHE A 59 1.98 -2.13 8.08
N PHE A 60 2.92 -1.79 7.19
CA PHE A 60 2.70 -0.91 6.05
C PHE A 60 3.45 -1.43 4.83
N LEU A 61 2.74 -1.52 3.71
CA LEU A 61 3.25 -1.89 2.39
C LEU A 61 2.91 -0.76 1.41
N SER A 62 3.92 -0.09 0.87
CA SER A 62 3.77 0.97 -0.12
C SER A 62 4.04 0.47 -1.54
N ALA A 63 3.63 1.28 -2.52
CA ALA A 63 3.98 1.10 -3.93
C ALA A 63 3.57 -0.27 -4.49
N LEU A 64 2.38 -0.74 -4.09
CA LEU A 64 1.76 -1.90 -4.70
C LEU A 64 1.41 -1.54 -6.15
N GLN A 65 2.13 -2.16 -7.08
CA GLN A 65 1.82 -2.13 -8.50
C GLN A 65 0.89 -3.33 -8.78
N LEU A 66 -0.41 -3.09 -8.72
CA LEU A 66 -1.44 -4.05 -9.13
C LEU A 66 -1.58 -4.07 -10.65
#